data_AF-A0A3P4B794-F1
#
_entry.id   AF-A0A3P4B794-F1
#
_cell.length_a   1.000
_cell.length_b   1.000
_cell.length_c   1.000
_cell.angle_alpha   90.00
_cell.angle_beta   90.00
_cell.angle_gamma   90.00
#
_symmetry.space_group_name_H-M   'P 1'
#
loop_
_entity.id
_entity.type
_entity.pdbx_description
1 polymer ?
#
loop_
_entity_poly.entity_id
_entity_poly.type
_entity_poly.pdbx_seq_one_letter_code
_entity_poly.pdbx_strand_id
1 'polypeptide(L)'
;MPTPADTLYRTAAYRRNDNVRTAGNERYFRAGHPRERETMSVMKEFREFAMRGSVVDLAVGVIIGGAFGKIVDSMVRDVIMPLVNFILGGSVDFSNKFIVLRAPADYTGPQTYDALSKAGATLLGWGNFVTILINFILLAFVIFWMIKLMNRAKARFEKEAPPPAPAAPPEDVALLREIRDLLKAPPAR
;
A
#
# COMPACT_ATOMS: atom_id res chain seq x y z
N MET A 1 -19.81 -14.94 46.04
CA MET A 1 -19.30 -15.76 47.15
C MET A 1 -20.47 -16.57 47.73
N PRO A 2 -20.45 -17.90 47.57
CA PRO A 2 -20.78 -18.86 48.61
C PRO A 2 -19.49 -19.27 49.37
N THR A 3 -19.70 -19.74 50.59
CA THR A 3 -18.79 -19.85 51.75
C THR A 3 -18.15 -21.26 51.89
N PRO A 4 -17.21 -21.46 52.83
CA PRO A 4 -16.20 -22.52 52.77
C PRO A 4 -16.72 -23.87 53.27
N ALA A 5 -16.83 -24.86 52.37
CA ALA A 5 -17.11 -26.25 52.74
C ALA A 5 -16.43 -27.32 51.83
N ASP A 6 -15.78 -26.94 50.72
CA ASP A 6 -15.41 -27.93 49.68
C ASP A 6 -13.94 -28.39 49.69
N THR A 7 -13.14 -28.00 50.70
CA THR A 7 -11.69 -28.23 50.69
C THR A 7 -11.21 -29.53 51.35
N LEU A 8 -12.05 -30.56 51.59
CA LEU A 8 -11.59 -31.75 52.33
C LEU A 8 -12.20 -33.09 51.90
N TYR A 9 -12.08 -33.46 50.63
CA TYR A 9 -12.10 -34.87 50.21
C TYR A 9 -11.07 -35.06 49.08
N ARG A 10 -9.91 -35.65 49.37
CA ARG A 10 -9.68 -37.10 49.20
C ARG A 10 -8.73 -37.30 48.01
N THR A 11 -7.43 -37.22 48.25
CA THR A 11 -6.54 -38.36 48.51
C THR A 11 -6.40 -39.36 47.35
N ALA A 12 -5.12 -39.65 47.08
CA ALA A 12 -4.59 -40.95 46.67
C ALA A 12 -4.68 -41.37 45.18
N ALA A 13 -3.66 -40.97 44.42
CA ALA A 13 -2.92 -41.80 43.46
C ALA A 13 -1.72 -40.94 42.99
N TYR A 14 -0.45 -41.32 42.98
CA TYR A 14 0.13 -42.64 42.81
C TYR A 14 1.61 -42.56 43.24
N ARG A 15 1.98 -43.53 44.06
CA ARG A 15 3.30 -43.84 44.60
C ARG A 15 4.19 -44.41 43.49
N ARG A 16 5.41 -43.91 43.29
CA ARG A 16 6.48 -44.70 42.65
C ARG A 16 7.86 -44.36 43.26
N ASN A 17 8.31 -45.30 44.08
CA ASN A 17 9.63 -45.44 44.71
C ASN A 17 10.77 -45.47 43.66
N ASP A 18 11.83 -44.69 43.90
CA ASP A 18 13.14 -45.05 44.53
C ASP A 18 14.15 -45.62 43.52
N ASN A 19 15.29 -44.93 43.37
CA ASN A 19 16.60 -45.54 43.63
C ASN A 19 17.76 -44.54 43.49
N VAL A 20 18.48 -44.45 44.61
CA VAL A 20 19.84 -43.95 44.86
C VAL A 20 20.82 -44.24 43.71
N ARG A 21 21.55 -43.21 43.24
CA ARG A 21 22.97 -43.31 42.89
C ARG A 21 23.71 -42.01 43.19
N THR A 22 24.77 -42.19 43.94
CA THR A 22 25.74 -41.27 44.51
C THR A 22 26.67 -40.65 43.45
N ALA A 23 27.27 -39.52 43.85
CA ALA A 23 28.53 -38.94 43.37
C ALA A 23 28.49 -38.01 42.16
N GLY A 24 28.98 -36.79 42.42
CA GLY A 24 29.44 -35.84 41.40
C GLY A 24 28.45 -34.73 41.11
N ASN A 25 28.72 -33.53 41.63
CA ASN A 25 28.90 -32.30 40.81
C ASN A 25 28.73 -31.04 41.66
N GLU A 26 29.67 -30.81 42.58
CA GLU A 26 29.86 -29.53 43.29
C GLU A 26 30.46 -28.42 42.39
N ARG A 27 30.11 -28.33 41.11
CA ARG A 27 30.74 -27.36 40.21
C ARG A 27 29.81 -26.74 39.18
N TYR A 28 28.70 -26.15 39.60
CA TYR A 28 28.02 -25.15 38.75
C TYR A 28 27.43 -24.00 39.57
N PHE A 29 28.22 -23.44 40.50
CA PHE A 29 28.05 -22.03 40.89
C PHE A 29 28.73 -21.17 39.79
N ARG A 30 28.16 -21.18 38.58
CA ARG A 30 28.58 -20.27 37.51
C ARG A 30 27.68 -19.05 37.61
N ALA A 31 28.29 -17.94 38.01
CA ALA A 31 27.71 -16.61 38.05
C ALA A 31 26.72 -16.40 36.90
N GLY A 32 25.52 -15.94 37.24
CA GLY A 32 24.58 -15.45 36.24
C GLY A 32 25.26 -14.35 35.45
N HIS A 33 25.55 -14.61 34.18
CA HIS A 33 25.79 -13.53 33.23
C HIS A 33 24.52 -12.67 33.23
N PRO A 34 24.60 -11.37 33.54
CA PRO A 34 23.47 -10.49 33.29
C PRO A 34 23.13 -10.66 31.81
N ARG A 35 21.92 -11.13 31.51
CA ARG A 35 21.39 -11.07 30.15
C ARG A 35 21.28 -9.59 29.84
N GLU A 36 22.28 -9.07 29.16
CA GLU A 36 22.24 -7.77 28.52
C GLU A 36 21.04 -7.82 27.59
N ARG A 37 19.93 -7.23 28.04
CA ARG A 37 18.80 -6.97 27.17
C ARG A 37 19.37 -5.96 26.18
N GLU A 38 19.79 -6.42 25.00
CA GLU A 38 19.95 -5.53 23.86
C GLU A 38 18.58 -4.87 23.68
N THR A 39 18.42 -3.68 24.25
CA THR A 39 17.37 -2.77 23.87
C THR A 39 17.66 -2.44 22.42
N MET A 40 17.04 -3.20 21.52
CA MET A 40 17.01 -2.85 20.12
C MET A 40 16.42 -1.45 20.08
N SER A 41 17.28 -0.48 19.76
CA SER A 41 16.85 0.90 19.62
C SER A 41 15.69 0.91 18.63
N VAL A 42 14.61 1.63 18.94
CA VAL A 42 13.43 1.77 18.07
C VAL A 42 13.81 2.09 16.62
N MET A 43 14.95 2.78 16.42
CA MET A 43 15.52 3.06 15.11
C MET A 43 15.96 1.80 14.34
N LYS A 44 16.56 0.81 15.02
CA LYS A 44 16.93 -0.49 14.43
C LYS A 44 15.68 -1.30 14.06
N GLU A 45 14.71 -1.35 14.96
CA GLU A 45 13.42 -2.03 14.72
C GLU A 45 12.65 -1.39 13.56
N PHE A 46 12.64 -0.06 13.47
CA PHE A 46 12.04 0.68 12.37
C PHE A 46 12.75 0.45 11.04
N ARG A 47 14.08 0.44 11.03
CA ARG A 47 14.87 0.11 9.82
C ARG A 47 14.56 -1.30 9.35
N GLU A 48 14.49 -2.26 10.26
CA GLU A 48 14.20 -3.66 9.94
C GLU A 48 12.77 -3.86 9.46
N PHE A 49 11.80 -3.10 10.00
CA PHE A 49 10.43 -3.04 9.49
C PHE A 49 10.35 -2.41 8.09
N ALA A 50 11.02 -1.26 7.89
CA ALA A 50 11.01 -0.54 6.63
C ALA A 50 11.69 -1.32 5.51
N MET A 51 12.73 -2.11 5.79
CA MET A 51 13.43 -2.95 4.80
C MET A 51 12.66 -4.21 4.40
N ARG A 52 11.51 -4.50 5.00
CA ARG A 52 10.60 -5.55 4.49
C ARG A 52 10.08 -5.05 3.14
N GLY A 53 10.63 -5.56 2.03
CA GLY A 53 10.45 -5.02 0.66
C GLY A 53 9.00 -4.65 0.30
N SER A 54 8.01 -5.39 0.79
CA SER A 54 6.58 -5.06 0.65
C SER A 54 6.18 -3.65 1.13
N VAL A 55 6.85 -3.08 2.13
CA VAL A 55 6.57 -1.74 2.66
C VAL A 55 7.25 -0.66 1.82
N VAL A 56 8.49 -0.92 1.37
CA VAL A 56 9.23 0.00 0.50
C VAL A 56 8.51 0.16 -0.84
N ASP A 57 8.13 -0.95 -1.47
CA ASP A 57 7.47 -0.93 -2.78
C ASP A 57 6.10 -0.22 -2.72
N LEU A 58 5.36 -0.44 -1.62
CA LEU A 58 4.11 0.28 -1.37
C LEU A 58 4.35 1.77 -1.16
N ALA A 59 5.36 2.14 -0.38
CA ALA A 59 5.70 3.54 -0.13
C ALA A 59 6.10 4.26 -1.42
N VAL A 60 6.94 3.63 -2.25
CA VAL A 60 7.34 4.14 -3.55
C VAL A 60 6.12 4.28 -4.47
N GLY A 61 5.23 3.29 -4.50
CA GLY A 61 4.00 3.32 -5.28
C GLY A 61 3.07 4.50 -4.90
N VAL A 62 2.90 4.78 -3.61
CA VAL A 62 2.07 5.90 -3.13
C VAL A 62 2.72 7.25 -3.45
N ILE A 63 4.04 7.39 -3.26
CA ILE A 63 4.77 8.63 -3.55
C ILE A 63 4.74 8.93 -5.05
N ILE A 64 5.06 7.95 -5.88
CA ILE A 64 5.04 8.09 -7.34
C ILE A 64 3.60 8.32 -7.81
N GLY A 65 2.62 7.59 -7.27
CA GLY A 65 1.20 7.78 -7.62
C GLY A 65 0.69 9.19 -7.32
N GLY A 66 1.04 9.74 -6.15
CA GLY A 66 0.68 11.09 -5.76
C GLY A 66 1.36 12.17 -6.62
N ALA A 67 2.65 12.00 -6.93
CA ALA A 67 3.38 12.91 -7.81
C ALA A 67 2.87 12.83 -9.27
N PHE A 68 2.65 11.61 -9.76
CA PHE A 68 2.13 11.35 -11.09
C PHE A 68 0.74 11.95 -11.28
N GLY A 69 -0.14 11.81 -10.29
CA GLY A 69 -1.46 12.45 -10.30
C GLY A 69 -1.40 13.96 -10.54
N LYS A 70 -0.45 14.68 -9.92
CA LYS A 70 -0.25 16.12 -10.13
C LYS A 70 0.20 16.46 -11.56
N ILE A 71 1.05 15.61 -12.16
CA ILE A 71 1.49 15.79 -13.55
C ILE A 71 0.29 15.66 -14.50
N VAL A 72 -0.55 14.64 -14.30
CA VAL A 72 -1.74 14.45 -15.14
C VAL A 72 -2.73 15.59 -14.92
N ASP A 73 -2.96 16.00 -13.68
CA ASP A 73 -3.86 17.11 -13.33
C ASP A 73 -3.43 18.44 -13.98
N SER A 74 -2.13 18.78 -13.93
CA SER A 74 -1.58 19.96 -14.62
C SER A 74 -1.69 19.83 -16.14
N MET A 75 -1.44 18.67 -16.73
CA MET A 75 -1.64 18.47 -18.17
C MET A 75 -3.09 18.69 -18.58
N VAL A 76 -4.06 18.21 -17.79
CA VAL A 76 -5.48 18.44 -18.08
C VAL A 76 -5.82 19.93 -17.94
N ARG A 77 -5.46 20.56 -16.82
CA ARG A 77 -5.83 21.94 -16.50
C ARG A 77 -5.11 22.98 -17.34
N ASP A 78 -3.83 22.79 -17.60
CA ASP A 78 -2.96 23.81 -18.20
C ASP A 78 -2.76 23.61 -19.70
N VAL A 79 -3.04 22.42 -20.24
CA VAL A 79 -2.87 22.12 -21.68
C VAL A 79 -4.19 21.75 -22.34
N ILE A 80 -4.92 20.77 -21.79
CA ILE A 80 -6.14 20.26 -22.44
C ILE A 80 -7.31 21.22 -22.29
N MET A 81 -7.56 21.77 -21.11
CA MET A 81 -8.67 22.71 -20.88
C MET A 81 -8.55 23.97 -21.74
N PRO A 82 -7.39 24.63 -21.88
CA PRO A 82 -7.22 25.75 -22.82
C PRO A 82 -7.51 25.34 -24.28
N LEU A 83 -7.05 24.16 -24.70
CA LEU A 83 -7.30 23.65 -26.06
C LEU A 83 -8.80 23.38 -26.30
N VAL A 84 -9.47 22.76 -25.33
CA VAL A 84 -10.91 22.49 -25.38
C VAL A 84 -11.72 23.78 -25.39
N ASN A 85 -11.38 24.74 -24.52
CA ASN A 85 -12.01 26.06 -24.47
C ASN A 85 -11.81 26.83 -25.78
N PHE A 86 -10.63 26.74 -26.39
CA PHE A 86 -10.34 27.35 -27.68
C PHE A 86 -11.19 26.74 -28.81
N ILE A 87 -11.30 25.41 -28.87
CA ILE A 87 -12.08 24.71 -29.92
C ILE A 87 -13.58 24.95 -29.77
N LEU A 88 -14.10 24.94 -28.53
CA LEU A 88 -15.53 25.10 -28.25
C LEU A 88 -15.97 26.58 -28.18
N GLY A 89 -15.05 27.53 -28.39
CA GLY A 89 -15.36 28.96 -28.47
C GLY A 89 -15.90 29.59 -27.18
N GLY A 90 -15.64 28.98 -26.03
CA GLY A 90 -16.18 29.41 -24.75
C GLY A 90 -15.46 28.78 -23.55
N SER A 91 -15.68 29.35 -22.37
CA SER A 91 -15.17 28.79 -21.11
C SER A 91 -16.02 27.59 -20.71
N VAL A 92 -15.47 26.37 -20.80
CA VAL A 92 -16.04 25.14 -20.21
C VAL A 92 -15.76 25.10 -18.71
N ASP A 93 -16.03 26.21 -18.03
CA ASP A 93 -15.93 26.31 -16.58
C ASP A 93 -17.27 26.81 -16.03
N PHE A 94 -17.99 25.92 -15.37
CA PHE A 94 -19.27 26.21 -14.74
C PHE A 94 -19.14 26.45 -13.24
N SER A 95 -17.92 26.54 -12.68
CA SER A 95 -17.69 26.54 -11.22
C SER A 95 -18.40 27.68 -10.49
N ASN A 96 -18.61 28.82 -11.16
CA ASN A 96 -19.33 29.98 -10.62
C ASN A 96 -20.86 29.94 -10.85
N LYS A 97 -21.43 28.81 -11.29
CA LYS A 97 -22.89 28.60 -11.33
C LYS A 97 -23.36 27.97 -10.03
N PHE A 98 -23.84 28.80 -9.12
CA PHE A 98 -24.34 28.37 -7.82
C PHE A 98 -25.58 29.15 -7.42
N ILE A 99 -26.38 28.54 -6.55
CA ILE A 99 -27.53 29.19 -5.91
C ILE A 99 -27.14 29.45 -4.45
N VAL A 100 -27.25 30.71 -4.03
CA VAL A 100 -27.04 31.10 -2.63
C VAL A 100 -28.31 30.77 -1.85
N LEU A 101 -28.24 29.80 -0.95
CA LEU A 101 -29.36 29.41 -0.08
C LEU A 101 -29.37 30.24 1.20
N ARG A 102 -28.19 30.60 1.70
CA ARG A 102 -28.03 31.47 2.87
C ARG A 102 -26.73 32.24 2.76
N ALA A 103 -26.80 33.57 2.68
CA ALA A 103 -25.65 34.45 2.76
C ALA A 103 -25.41 34.88 4.22
N PRO A 104 -24.15 35.11 4.64
CA PRO A 104 -23.84 35.84 5.87
C PRO A 104 -24.38 37.27 5.77
N ALA A 105 -24.94 37.81 6.85
CA ALA A 105 -25.64 39.11 6.85
C ALA A 105 -24.75 40.30 6.43
N ASP A 106 -23.43 40.19 6.60
CA ASP A 106 -22.48 41.29 6.39
C ASP A 106 -21.42 40.98 5.30
N TYR A 107 -21.73 40.08 4.37
CA TYR A 107 -20.76 39.72 3.33
C TYR A 107 -20.69 40.76 2.21
N THR A 108 -19.59 41.52 2.17
CA THR A 108 -19.27 42.53 1.14
C THR A 108 -18.20 42.08 0.15
N GLY A 109 -17.82 40.80 0.18
CA GLY A 109 -16.80 40.22 -0.71
C GLY A 109 -17.34 39.82 -2.09
N PRO A 110 -16.46 39.28 -2.95
CA PRO A 110 -16.83 38.81 -4.28
C PRO A 110 -17.91 37.73 -4.23
N GLN A 111 -18.96 37.84 -5.06
CA GLN A 111 -19.99 36.82 -5.23
C GLN A 111 -19.47 35.64 -6.07
N THR A 112 -18.37 35.03 -5.66
CA THR A 112 -17.80 33.82 -6.27
C THR A 112 -18.05 32.62 -5.37
N TYR A 113 -18.15 31.43 -5.96
CA TYR A 113 -18.44 30.20 -5.22
C TYR A 113 -17.42 29.97 -4.09
N ASP A 114 -16.14 30.16 -4.40
CA ASP A 114 -15.04 29.97 -3.46
C ASP A 114 -15.07 30.97 -2.30
N ALA A 115 -15.33 32.26 -2.59
CA ALA A 115 -15.30 33.31 -1.59
C ALA A 115 -16.52 33.25 -0.66
N LEU A 116 -17.70 32.94 -1.18
CA LEU A 116 -18.91 32.71 -0.38
C LEU A 116 -18.81 31.41 0.43
N SER A 117 -18.22 30.34 -0.13
CA SER A 117 -18.06 29.07 0.57
C SER A 117 -17.12 29.22 1.76
N LYS A 118 -16.04 30.00 1.61
CA LYS A 118 -15.11 30.32 2.70
C LYS A 118 -15.73 31.23 3.75
N ALA A 119 -16.65 32.11 3.36
CA ALA A 119 -17.40 32.98 4.26
C ALA A 119 -18.51 32.25 5.05
N GLY A 120 -18.68 30.94 4.87
CA GLY A 120 -19.70 30.15 5.57
C GLY A 120 -21.10 30.30 4.98
N ALA A 121 -21.23 30.82 3.76
CA ALA A 121 -22.51 30.82 3.04
C ALA A 121 -22.93 29.39 2.70
N THR A 122 -24.23 29.10 2.82
CA THR A 122 -24.78 27.84 2.31
C THR A 122 -25.05 28.01 0.81
N LEU A 123 -24.28 27.28 0.01
CA LEU A 123 -24.29 27.38 -1.46
C LEU A 123 -24.65 26.03 -2.06
N LEU A 124 -25.55 26.03 -3.04
CA LEU A 124 -25.78 24.88 -3.90
C LEU A 124 -25.02 25.12 -5.21
N GLY A 125 -23.77 24.66 -5.24
CA GLY A 125 -22.85 24.80 -6.37
C GLY A 125 -22.94 23.66 -7.37
N TRP A 126 -24.08 23.55 -8.08
CA TRP A 126 -24.24 22.54 -9.13
C TRP A 126 -23.22 22.71 -10.26
N GLY A 127 -22.80 23.95 -10.52
CA GLY A 127 -21.78 24.27 -11.52
C GLY A 127 -20.42 23.68 -11.21
N ASN A 128 -19.95 23.79 -9.96
CA ASN A 128 -18.67 23.19 -9.54
C ASN A 128 -18.69 21.66 -9.67
N PHE A 129 -19.81 21.02 -9.35
CA PHE A 129 -19.97 19.58 -9.55
C PHE A 129 -19.84 19.19 -11.03
N VAL A 130 -20.52 19.91 -11.93
CA VAL A 130 -20.42 19.66 -13.38
C VAL A 130 -19.00 19.90 -13.89
N THR A 131 -18.32 20.96 -13.45
CA THR A 131 -16.92 21.20 -13.81
C THR A 131 -16.01 20.05 -13.36
N ILE A 132 -16.15 19.59 -12.11
CA ILE A 132 -15.36 18.46 -11.60
C ILE A 132 -15.65 17.18 -12.40
N LEU A 133 -16.91 16.94 -12.76
CA LEU A 133 -17.30 15.78 -13.57
C LEU A 133 -16.67 15.83 -14.97
N ILE A 134 -16.70 16.98 -15.63
CA ILE A 134 -16.04 17.18 -16.94
C ILE A 134 -14.53 16.98 -16.81
N ASN A 135 -13.90 17.56 -15.78
CA ASN A 135 -12.47 17.39 -15.54
C ASN A 135 -12.10 15.92 -15.30
N PHE A 136 -12.93 15.15 -14.59
CA PHE A 136 -12.72 13.72 -14.38
C PHE A 136 -12.80 12.93 -15.70
N ILE A 137 -13.78 13.23 -16.56
CA ILE A 137 -13.91 12.60 -17.88
C ILE A 137 -12.68 12.93 -18.75
N LEU A 138 -12.23 14.19 -18.75
CA LEU A 138 -11.03 14.61 -19.46
C LEU A 138 -9.77 13.93 -18.91
N LEU A 139 -9.64 13.83 -17.57
CA LEU A 139 -8.55 13.12 -16.91
C LEU A 139 -8.50 11.65 -17.33
N ALA A 140 -9.64 10.96 -17.29
CA ALA A 140 -9.75 9.58 -17.72
C ALA A 140 -9.38 9.42 -19.20
N PHE A 141 -9.84 10.34 -20.06
CA PHE A 141 -9.49 10.35 -21.48
C PHE A 141 -7.99 10.53 -21.72
N VAL A 142 -7.36 11.44 -21.01
CA VAL A 142 -5.91 11.71 -21.12
C VAL A 142 -5.09 10.52 -20.63
N ILE A 143 -5.43 9.94 -19.48
CA ILE A 143 -4.76 8.73 -18.95
C ILE A 143 -4.89 7.58 -19.95
N PHE A 144 -6.09 7.38 -20.51
CA PHE A 144 -6.32 6.36 -21.53
C PHE A 144 -5.40 6.55 -22.76
N TRP A 145 -5.32 7.77 -23.29
CA TRP A 145 -4.47 8.07 -24.43
C TRP A 145 -2.99 7.88 -24.13
N MET A 146 -2.53 8.28 -22.94
CA MET A 146 -1.15 8.12 -22.52
C MET A 146 -0.77 6.64 -22.37
N ILE A 147 -1.62 5.83 -21.71
CA ILE A 147 -1.42 4.37 -21.61
C ILE A 147 -1.42 3.73 -23.00
N LYS A 148 -2.34 4.13 -23.87
CA LYS A 148 -2.41 3.64 -25.26
C LYS A 148 -1.12 3.96 -26.03
N LEU A 149 -0.57 5.17 -25.86
CA LEU A 149 0.70 5.57 -26.48
C LEU A 149 1.86 4.72 -25.97
N MET A 150 1.95 4.52 -24.64
CA MET A 150 2.97 3.68 -24.03
C MET A 150 2.87 2.22 -24.47
N ASN A 151 1.65 1.66 -24.51
CA ASN A 151 1.42 0.29 -24.98
C ASN A 151 1.78 0.15 -26.46
N ARG A 152 1.49 1.16 -27.30
CA ARG A 152 1.89 1.18 -28.72
C ARG A 152 3.41 1.29 -28.88
N ALA A 153 4.09 2.07 -28.04
CA ALA A 153 5.54 2.19 -28.05
C ALA A 153 6.20 0.87 -27.64
N LYS A 154 5.78 0.26 -26.52
CA LYS A 154 6.27 -1.07 -26.08
C LYS A 154 6.08 -2.12 -27.16
N ALA A 155 4.90 -2.19 -27.78
CA ALA A 155 4.63 -3.15 -28.85
C ALA A 155 5.49 -2.94 -30.11
N ARG A 156 6.08 -1.76 -30.33
CA ARG A 156 7.08 -1.53 -31.40
C ARG A 156 8.45 -2.04 -30.98
N PHE A 157 8.89 -1.74 -29.76
CA PHE A 157 10.18 -2.22 -29.23
C PHE A 157 10.22 -3.75 -29.07
N GLU A 158 9.11 -4.39 -28.72
CA GLU A 158 9.00 -5.87 -28.66
C GLU A 158 8.98 -6.52 -30.05
N LYS A 159 8.55 -5.81 -31.10
CA LYS A 159 8.54 -6.33 -32.48
C LYS A 159 9.90 -6.25 -33.17
N GLU A 160 10.77 -5.35 -32.74
CA GLU A 160 12.15 -5.22 -33.25
C GLU A 160 13.17 -5.99 -32.42
N ALA A 161 12.81 -6.46 -31.23
CA ALA A 161 13.62 -7.43 -30.52
C ALA A 161 13.58 -8.77 -31.28
N PRO A 162 14.74 -9.34 -31.70
CA PRO A 162 14.79 -10.74 -32.11
C PRO A 162 14.12 -11.57 -31.00
N PRO A 163 13.35 -12.63 -31.34
CA PRO A 163 12.71 -13.45 -30.33
C PRO A 163 13.74 -13.79 -29.26
N PRO A 164 13.49 -13.45 -27.98
CA PRO A 164 14.46 -13.70 -26.93
C PRO A 164 14.85 -15.16 -27.04
N ALA A 165 16.15 -15.41 -27.22
CA ALA A 165 16.68 -16.76 -27.16
C ALA A 165 16.06 -17.40 -25.90
N PRO A 166 15.44 -18.59 -26.01
CA PRO A 166 14.61 -19.15 -24.95
C PRO A 166 15.32 -18.93 -23.63
N ALA A 167 14.77 -18.07 -22.78
CA ALA A 167 15.36 -17.80 -21.48
C ALA A 167 15.56 -19.17 -20.84
N ALA A 168 16.82 -19.50 -20.52
CA ALA A 168 17.12 -20.75 -19.85
C ALA A 168 16.12 -20.86 -18.69
N PRO A 169 15.41 -21.98 -18.56
CA PRO A 169 14.41 -22.13 -17.50
C PRO A 169 15.08 -21.71 -16.19
N PRO A 170 14.37 -20.97 -15.31
CA PRO A 170 14.91 -20.53 -14.03
C PRO A 170 15.63 -21.70 -13.36
N GLU A 171 16.78 -21.46 -12.71
CA GLU A 171 17.58 -22.54 -12.15
C GLU A 171 16.74 -23.44 -11.24
N ASP A 172 15.79 -22.88 -10.49
CA ASP A 172 14.83 -23.64 -9.69
C ASP A 172 13.98 -24.60 -10.54
N VAL A 173 13.49 -24.17 -11.70
CA VAL A 173 12.70 -25.01 -12.62
C VAL A 173 13.59 -26.07 -13.28
N ALA A 174 14.86 -25.76 -13.52
CA ALA A 174 15.84 -26.72 -14.02
C ALA A 174 16.18 -27.78 -12.96
N LEU A 175 16.50 -27.36 -11.73
CA LEU A 175 16.75 -28.21 -10.57
C LEU A 175 15.54 -29.09 -10.25
N LEU A 176 14.32 -28.54 -10.29
CA LEU A 176 13.11 -29.32 -10.07
C LEU A 176 12.86 -30.35 -11.19
N ARG A 177 13.27 -30.05 -12.44
CA ARG A 177 13.25 -31.05 -13.52
C ARG A 177 14.27 -32.16 -13.29
N GLU A 178 15.49 -31.81 -12.91
CA GLU A 178 16.54 -32.77 -12.59
C GLU A 178 16.15 -33.66 -11.41
N ILE A 179 15.62 -33.09 -10.33
CA ILE A 179 15.12 -33.83 -9.16
C ILE A 179 13.99 -34.78 -9.56
N ARG A 180 13.02 -34.33 -10.38
CA ARG A 180 11.93 -35.19 -10.89
C ARG A 180 12.49 -36.36 -11.69
N ASP A 181 13.49 -36.11 -12.54
CA ASP A 181 14.04 -37.13 -13.41
C ASP A 181 14.91 -38.13 -12.62
N LEU A 182 15.62 -37.68 -11.58
CA LEU A 182 16.32 -38.52 -10.61
C LEU A 182 15.36 -39.37 -9.75
N LEU A 183 14.20 -38.84 -9.37
CA LEU A 183 13.15 -39.59 -8.66
C LEU A 183 12.43 -40.62 -9.54
N LYS A 184 12.34 -40.35 -10.84
CA LYS A 184 11.72 -41.26 -11.82
C LYS A 184 12.67 -42.39 -12.21
N ALA A 185 13.98 -42.19 -12.06
CA ALA A 185 14.96 -43.25 -12.20
C ALA A 185 14.73 -44.31 -11.10
N PRO A 186 14.64 -45.62 -11.44
CA PRO A 186 14.52 -46.67 -10.44
C PRO A 186 15.73 -46.66 -9.49
N PRO A 187 15.56 -46.97 -8.19
CA PRO A 187 16.69 -47.08 -7.28
C PRO A 187 17.66 -48.13 -7.83
N ALA A 188 18.92 -47.73 -8.01
CA ALA A 188 19.98 -48.66 -8.37
C ALA A 188 20.01 -49.78 -7.34
N ARG A 189 19.75 -51.02 -7.80
CA ARG A 189 19.75 -52.23 -6.98
C ARG A 189 21.15 -52.60 -6.53
#